data_AF-A0A496PR67-F1
#
_entry.id   AF-A0A496PR67-F1
#
_cell.length_a   1.000
_cell.length_b   1.000
_cell.length_c   1.000
_cell.angle_alpha   90.00
_cell.angle_beta   90.00
_cell.angle_gamma   90.00
#
_symmetry.space_group_name_H-M   'P 1'
#
loop_
_entity.id
_entity.type
_entity.pdbx_description
1 polymer ?
#
loop_
_entity_poly.entity_id
_entity_poly.type
_entity_poly.pdbx_seq_one_letter_code
_entity_poly.pdbx_strand_id
1 'polypeptide(L)' 'PDVTRDIIHKLNKEIPQNEGYHHSEGNSDAHIKSSLVGCSQQILIENGNLVLGHWQAVYFCEFDGPRQRRLIVKVGALA' A
#
# COMPACT_ATOMS: atom_id res chain seq x y z
N PRO A 1 -1.52 16.03 0.15
CA PRO A 1 -0.09 16.21 -0.21
C PRO A 1 0.18 15.63 -1.61
N ASP A 2 1.03 16.27 -2.40
CA ASP A 2 1.18 15.95 -3.83
C ASP A 2 1.84 14.60 -4.07
N VAL A 3 2.83 14.22 -3.25
CA VAL A 3 3.54 12.93 -3.38
C VAL A 3 2.59 11.73 -3.42
N THR A 4 1.64 11.63 -2.49
CA THR A 4 0.66 10.52 -2.48
C THR A 4 -0.26 10.56 -3.69
N ARG A 5 -0.61 11.77 -4.18
CA ARG A 5 -1.44 11.94 -5.37
C ARG A 5 -0.69 11.48 -6.62
N ASP A 6 0.59 11.85 -6.74
CA ASP A 6 1.44 11.48 -7.85
C ASP A 6 1.72 9.98 -7.88
N ILE A 7 1.93 9.35 -6.72
CA ILE A 7 2.06 7.89 -6.61
C ILE A 7 0.80 7.21 -7.14
N ILE A 8 -0.38 7.58 -6.65
CA ILE A 8 -1.65 6.99 -7.11
C ILE A 8 -1.88 7.26 -8.59
N HIS A 9 -1.61 8.48 -9.06
CA HIS A 9 -1.73 8.84 -10.47
C HIS A 9 -0.82 7.97 -11.36
N LYS A 10 0.45 7.83 -10.97
CA LYS A 10 1.42 7.00 -11.71
C LYS A 10 1.03 5.53 -11.69
N LEU A 11 0.63 4.98 -10.54
CA LEU A 11 0.17 3.59 -10.44
C LEU A 11 -1.07 3.34 -11.30
N ASN A 12 -2.03 4.27 -11.35
CA ASN A 12 -3.22 4.14 -12.19
C ASN A 12 -2.91 4.26 -13.69
N LYS A 13 -1.87 5.02 -14.04
CA LYS A 13 -1.40 5.14 -15.43
C LYS A 13 -0.71 3.87 -15.91
N GLU A 14 0.16 3.29 -15.10
CA GLU A 14 0.94 2.09 -15.46
C GLU A 14 0.16 0.78 -15.27
N ILE A 15 -0.84 0.77 -14.37
CA ILE A 15 -1.68 -0.39 -14.06
C ILE A 15 -3.15 0.06 -14.09
N PRO A 16 -3.72 0.26 -15.29
CA PRO A 16 -5.08 0.76 -15.45
C PRO A 16 -6.12 -0.35 -15.21
N GLN A 17 -7.26 -0.01 -14.62
CA GLN A 17 -8.33 -0.98 -14.28
C GLN A 17 -8.83 -1.80 -15.50
N ASN A 18 -8.86 -1.18 -16.69
CA ASN A 18 -9.49 -1.74 -17.89
C ASN A 18 -8.46 -2.12 -18.97
N GLU A 19 -7.41 -2.84 -18.60
CA GLU A 19 -6.36 -3.30 -19.53
C GLU A 19 -6.65 -4.68 -20.17
N GLY A 20 -7.90 -5.15 -20.11
CA GLY A 20 -8.26 -6.48 -20.63
C GLY A 20 -7.80 -7.64 -19.74
N TYR A 21 -7.69 -7.41 -18.43
CA TYR A 21 -7.38 -8.48 -17.47
C TYR A 21 -8.42 -9.60 -17.50
N HIS A 22 -7.96 -10.83 -17.28
CA HIS A 22 -8.82 -12.01 -17.31
C HIS A 22 -9.76 -12.14 -16.10
N HIS A 23 -9.48 -11.44 -14.98
CA HIS A 23 -10.27 -11.52 -13.76
C HIS A 23 -11.61 -10.79 -13.91
N SER A 24 -12.72 -11.50 -13.71
CA SER A 24 -14.06 -10.99 -13.98
C SER A 24 -14.61 -10.03 -12.91
N GLU A 25 -14.03 -9.99 -11.71
CA GLU A 25 -14.49 -9.11 -10.63
C GLU A 25 -14.10 -7.63 -10.86
N GLY A 26 -13.23 -7.34 -11.83
CA GLY A 26 -12.93 -5.98 -12.29
C GLY A 26 -11.96 -5.18 -11.41
N ASN A 27 -11.20 -5.85 -10.52
CA ASN A 27 -10.22 -5.25 -9.62
C ASN A 27 -8.81 -5.86 -9.76
N SER A 28 -8.49 -6.44 -10.92
CA SER A 28 -7.15 -7.00 -11.18
C SER A 28 -6.04 -5.96 -11.00
N ASP A 29 -6.28 -4.70 -11.35
CA ASP A 29 -5.32 -3.63 -11.14
C ASP A 29 -5.00 -3.44 -9.65
N ALA A 30 -6.01 -3.56 -8.76
CA ALA A 30 -5.82 -3.48 -7.33
C ALA A 30 -4.97 -4.65 -6.79
N HIS A 31 -5.19 -5.86 -7.31
CA HIS A 31 -4.35 -7.03 -6.98
C HIS A 31 -2.89 -6.81 -7.40
N ILE A 32 -2.64 -6.29 -8.61
CA ILE A 32 -1.29 -6.01 -9.12
C ILE A 32 -0.63 -4.90 -8.29
N LYS A 33 -1.33 -3.78 -8.05
CA LYS A 33 -0.84 -2.66 -7.22
C LYS A 33 -0.51 -3.10 -5.79
N SER A 34 -1.38 -3.91 -5.18
CA SER A 34 -1.15 -4.46 -3.84
C SER A 34 0.07 -5.39 -3.80
N SER A 35 0.28 -6.19 -4.84
CA SER A 35 1.43 -7.09 -4.94
C SER A 35 2.74 -6.31 -5.14
N LEU A 36 2.69 -5.23 -5.93
CA LEU A 36 3.83 -4.36 -6.20
C LEU A 36 4.25 -3.55 -4.96
N VAL A 37 3.29 -2.95 -4.26
CA VAL A 37 3.56 -2.10 -3.08
C VAL A 37 3.87 -2.94 -1.83
N GLY A 38 3.31 -4.14 -1.76
CA GLY A 38 3.45 -5.06 -0.62
C GLY A 38 2.31 -4.92 0.40
N CYS A 39 1.91 -6.06 0.97
CA CYS A 39 0.80 -6.14 1.92
C CYS A 39 1.21 -5.98 3.40
N SER A 40 2.51 -5.83 3.68
CA SER A 40 3.05 -5.62 5.02
C SER A 40 4.33 -4.80 4.97
N GLN A 41 4.62 -4.07 6.03
CA GLN A 41 5.88 -3.35 6.21
C GLN A 41 6.44 -3.63 7.61
N GLN A 42 7.76 -3.74 7.71
CA GLN A 42 8.47 -3.87 8.98
C GLN A 42 9.15 -2.54 9.29
N ILE A 43 8.97 -2.07 10.53
CA ILE A 43 9.51 -0.79 10.98
C ILE A 43 10.25 -1.07 12.28
N LEU A 44 11.50 -0.61 12.37
CA LEU A 44 12.29 -0.74 13.58
C LEU A 44 11.73 0.17 14.68
N ILE A 45 11.86 -0.28 15.93
CA ILE A 45 11.47 0.48 17.12
C ILE A 45 12.71 0.63 17.99
N GLU A 46 13.08 1.87 18.30
CA GLU A 46 14.20 2.20 19.18
C GLU A 46 13.73 3.21 20.24
N ASN A 47 14.03 2.91 21.51
CA ASN A 47 13.64 3.76 22.65
C ASN A 47 12.14 4.16 22.65
N GLY A 48 11.27 3.23 22.23
CA GLY A 48 9.81 3.45 22.17
C GLY A 48 9.32 4.24 20.95
N ASN A 49 10.20 4.60 20.01
CA ASN A 49 9.85 5.37 18.81
C ASN A 49 10.04 4.55 17.54
N LEU A 50 9.19 4.78 16.54
CA LEU A 50 9.41 4.24 15.19
C LEU A 50 10.66 4.90 14.60
N VAL A 51 11.59 4.07 14.10
CA VAL A 51 12.78 4.56 13.39
C VAL A 51 12.38 4.82 11.94
N LEU A 52 12.09 6.07 11.63
CA LEU A 52 11.76 6.56 10.29
C LEU A 52 12.71 7.71 9.93
N GLY A 53 13.07 7.81 8.65
CA GLY A 53 13.77 8.98 8.11
C GLY A 53 12.87 10.22 8.14
N HIS A 54 13.49 11.40 8.04
CA HIS A 54 12.80 12.70 8.17
C HIS A 54 11.59 12.87 7.22
N TRP A 55 11.64 12.24 6.06
CA TRP A 55 10.60 12.29 5.03
C TRP A 55 9.88 10.96 4.81
N GLN A 56 10.06 10.00 5.70
CA GLN A 56 9.34 8.72 5.64
C GLN A 56 8.04 8.79 6.43
N ALA A 57 7.01 8.19 5.85
CA ALA A 57 5.71 8.01 6.48
C ALA A 57 5.16 6.63 6.12
N VAL A 58 4.29 6.12 6.99
CA VAL A 58 3.60 4.84 6.80
C VAL A 58 2.22 5.12 6.21
N TYR A 59 1.91 4.49 5.09
CA TYR A 59 0.64 4.65 4.41
C TYR A 59 -0.13 3.33 4.36
N PHE A 60 -1.44 3.40 4.53
CA PHE A 60 -2.35 2.35 4.09
C PHE A 60 -2.75 2.64 2.64
N CYS A 61 -2.36 1.78 1.72
CA CYS A 61 -2.63 1.95 0.30
C CYS A 61 -3.93 1.22 -0.09
N GLU A 62 -5.02 1.97 -0.28
CA GLU A 62 -6.30 1.46 -0.79
C GLU A 62 -6.33 1.55 -2.32
N PHE A 63 -6.59 0.42 -2.98
CA PHE A 63 -6.65 0.35 -4.45
C PHE A 63 -8.01 -0.15 -4.98
N ASP A 64 -8.93 -0.56 -4.11
CA ASP A 64 -10.25 -1.13 -4.45
C ASP A 64 -11.32 -0.63 -3.47
N GLY A 65 -11.28 0.68 -3.19
CA GLY A 65 -12.20 1.38 -2.28
C GLY A 65 -13.44 1.92 -2.98
N PRO A 66 -14.41 2.48 -2.23
CA PRO A 66 -14.43 2.60 -0.77
C PRO A 66 -14.88 1.31 -0.08
N ARG A 67 -14.12 0.82 0.90
CA ARG A 67 -14.45 -0.37 1.69
C ARG A 67 -14.01 -0.22 3.14
N GLN A 68 -14.61 -0.99 4.05
CA GLN A 68 -14.06 -1.12 5.41
C GLN A 68 -12.85 -2.06 5.37
N ARG A 69 -11.74 -1.60 5.96
CA ARG A 69 -10.47 -2.33 5.97
C ARG A 69 -9.98 -2.54 7.40
N ARG A 70 -9.19 -3.60 7.60
CA ARG A 70 -8.52 -3.90 8.87
C ARG A 70 -7.01 -3.88 8.66
N LEU A 71 -6.32 -3.02 9.41
CA LEU A 71 -4.87 -3.04 9.53
C LEU A 71 -4.49 -3.79 10.81
N ILE A 72 -3.53 -4.70 10.71
CA ILE A 72 -3.02 -5.45 11.87
C ILE A 72 -1.62 -4.93 12.18
N VAL A 73 -1.37 -4.60 13.44
CA VAL A 73 -0.05 -4.20 13.94
C VAL A 73 0.38 -5.23 14.97
N LYS A 74 1.55 -5.83 14.77
CA LYS A 74 2.20 -6.73 15.73
C LYS A 74 3.50 -6.08 16.17
N VAL A 75 3.67 -5.91 17.48
CA VAL A 75 4.92 -5.46 18.10
C VAL A 75 5.56 -6.67 18.76
N GLY A 76 6.81 -6.97 18.42
CA GLY A 76 7.56 -8.08 18.98
C GLY A 76 8.96 -8.17 18.40
N ALA A 77 9.79 -9.03 18.98
CA ALA A 77 11.09 -9.35 18.42
C ALA A 77 10.94 -10.17 17.13
N LEU A 78 11.87 -9.99 16.19
CA LEU A 78 12.05 -10.93 15.10
C LEU A 78 12.48 -12.27 15.72
N ALA A 79 11.86 -13.36 15.26
CA ALA A 79 12.19 -14.71 15.70
C ALA A 79 13.56 -15.14 15.18
#